data_AF-A0AA86NDL8-F1
#
_entry.id   AF-A0AA86NDL8-F1
#
_cell.length_a   1.000
_cell.length_b   1.000
_cell.length_c   1.000
_cell.angle_alpha   90.00
_cell.angle_beta   90.00
_cell.angle_gamma   90.00
#
_symmetry.space_group_name_H-M   'P 1'
#
loop_
_entity.id
_entity.type
_entity.pdbx_description
1 polymer ?
#
loop_
_entity_poly.entity_id
_entity_poly.type
_entity_poly.pdbx_seq_one_letter_code
_entity_poly.pdbx_strand_id
1 'polypeptide(L)'
;MILLIFCLTEQNNENNSNQDDIKQQITPFDAVLSLGAWCQVGSVIKNKSLQLIESPFNNFGFQIWENVIDILKYRFKNYWNISNLYIGQPITEHSCKYKDMRQIYQVYDSHYAGYSNHHFDVSDNSQTNLTTYTSFKTRQKLLIDVFLKQCQVMNYVCFVLKAMSTKTETQVSEKDLVRLYQILKYIRQDKPFQLRLSVPPLLYESTLEIIIKNNLLDIRLFTWTQQWNYDADSDEWKSMLQDIQLSSNHQQQIEQIIDINNLPFSTVQLYLNS
;
A
#
# COMPACT_ATOMS: atom_id res chain seq x y z
N MET A 1 -15.08 1.89 33.54
CA MET A 1 -14.80 0.46 33.37
C MET A 1 -14.96 0.13 31.89
N ILE A 2 -13.84 -0.04 31.18
CA ILE A 2 -13.59 -0.97 30.05
C ILE A 2 -12.19 -0.63 29.49
N LEU A 3 -11.31 -1.62 29.66
CA LEU A 3 -10.00 -1.94 29.07
C LEU A 3 -9.04 -0.82 28.61
N LEU A 4 -8.00 -0.60 29.42
CA LEU A 4 -6.64 -0.34 28.91
C LEU A 4 -6.16 -1.58 28.16
N ILE A 5 -5.77 -1.44 26.88
CA ILE A 5 -4.93 -2.41 26.19
C ILE A 5 -3.54 -1.80 26.07
N PHE A 6 -2.57 -2.61 26.48
CA PHE A 6 -1.20 -2.30 26.86
C PHE A 6 -0.35 -1.66 25.77
N CYS A 7 0.33 -0.58 26.14
CA CYS A 7 1.59 -0.16 25.53
C CYS A 7 2.59 0.03 26.67
N LEU A 8 3.18 -1.07 27.18
CA LEU A 8 4.33 -1.03 28.08
C LEU A 8 5.16 -2.29 27.85
N THR A 9 6.29 -2.13 27.16
CA THR A 9 7.45 -3.01 27.31
C THR A 9 8.52 -2.26 28.09
N GLU A 10 9.11 -3.00 29.03
CA GLU A 10 10.35 -2.73 29.78
C GLU A 10 10.26 -1.77 30.98
N GLN A 11 10.13 -2.34 32.19
CA GLN A 11 11.26 -2.48 33.13
C GLN A 11 10.86 -3.25 34.41
N ASN A 12 11.77 -4.16 34.80
CA ASN A 12 11.96 -4.79 36.11
C ASN A 12 10.85 -5.67 36.71
N ASN A 13 11.09 -6.99 36.72
CA ASN A 13 11.12 -7.77 37.96
C ASN A 13 11.64 -9.20 37.72
N GLU A 14 12.75 -9.53 38.38
CA GLU A 14 13.16 -10.89 38.68
C GLU A 14 12.19 -11.49 39.71
N ASN A 15 11.40 -12.50 39.34
CA ASN A 15 11.17 -13.70 40.16
C ASN A 15 10.31 -14.75 39.44
N ASN A 16 10.67 -16.00 39.72
CA ASN A 16 10.38 -17.23 39.01
C ASN A 16 8.92 -17.71 38.91
N SER A 17 8.74 -18.53 37.87
CA SER A 17 7.92 -19.77 37.78
C SER A 17 6.42 -19.65 37.44
N ASN A 18 6.18 -19.88 36.14
CA ASN A 18 4.96 -20.31 35.42
C ASN A 18 4.59 -19.36 34.27
N GLN A 19 5.58 -19.06 33.44
CA GLN A 19 5.47 -18.21 32.26
C GLN A 19 5.59 -19.03 30.96
N ASP A 20 5.08 -20.27 31.00
CA ASP A 20 4.88 -21.07 29.80
C ASP A 20 3.68 -20.51 29.03
N ASP A 21 4.02 -19.63 28.09
CA ASP A 21 3.43 -19.55 26.75
C ASP A 21 1.91 -19.38 26.64
N ILE A 22 1.36 -18.28 27.19
CA ILE A 22 0.24 -17.61 26.47
C ILE A 22 0.87 -16.79 25.33
N LYS A 23 1.40 -17.50 24.32
CA LYS A 23 1.65 -16.86 23.02
C LYS A 23 0.29 -16.42 22.51
N GLN A 24 -0.01 -15.12 22.62
CA GLN A 24 -1.17 -14.54 21.96
C GLN A 24 -1.15 -14.99 20.51
N GLN A 25 -2.12 -15.81 20.13
CA GLN A 25 -2.19 -16.39 18.80
C GLN A 25 -2.42 -15.23 17.82
N ILE A 26 -1.35 -14.80 17.17
CA ILE A 26 -1.41 -13.77 16.14
C ILE A 26 -2.29 -14.35 15.03
N THR A 27 -3.44 -13.71 14.79
CA THR A 27 -4.33 -14.13 13.70
C THR A 27 -3.63 -13.80 12.38
N PRO A 28 -3.33 -14.80 11.53
CA PRO A 28 -2.66 -14.54 10.26
C PRO A 28 -3.55 -13.72 9.31
N PHE A 29 -2.92 -12.91 8.47
CA PHE A 29 -3.60 -12.16 7.41
C PHE A 29 -3.75 -13.03 6.16
N ASP A 30 -4.91 -12.94 5.51
CA ASP A 30 -5.12 -13.56 4.20
C ASP A 30 -4.47 -12.75 3.08
N ALA A 31 -4.21 -11.46 3.27
CA ALA A 31 -3.52 -10.62 2.29
C ALA A 31 -2.87 -9.39 2.94
N VAL A 32 -1.76 -8.93 2.35
CA VAL A 32 -1.14 -7.63 2.62
C VAL A 32 -1.23 -6.77 1.36
N LEU A 33 -1.88 -5.62 1.47
CA LEU A 33 -2.16 -4.72 0.35
C LEU A 33 -1.50 -3.36 0.58
N SER A 34 -0.65 -2.95 -0.36
CA SER A 34 -0.12 -1.59 -0.37
C SER A 34 -1.23 -0.58 -0.72
N LEU A 35 -1.35 0.48 0.09
CA LEU A 35 -2.06 1.72 -0.28
C LEU A 35 -1.07 2.85 -0.61
N GLY A 36 0.22 2.51 -0.62
CA GLY A 36 1.30 3.48 -0.66
C GLY A 36 1.27 4.33 -1.93
N ALA A 37 1.32 5.65 -1.73
CA ALA A 37 2.03 6.49 -2.66
C ALA A 37 3.47 5.99 -2.72
N TRP A 38 4.01 5.87 -3.93
CA TRP A 38 5.37 5.44 -4.28
C TRP A 38 5.58 3.93 -4.44
N CYS A 39 6.37 3.58 -5.46
CA CYS A 39 6.79 2.20 -5.78
C CYS A 39 7.47 1.48 -4.60
N GLN A 40 8.06 2.22 -3.67
CA GLN A 40 8.82 1.68 -2.55
C GLN A 40 7.97 0.80 -1.63
N VAL A 41 6.75 1.20 -1.27
CA VAL A 41 5.89 0.42 -0.35
C VAL A 41 5.60 -0.95 -0.96
N GLY A 42 5.16 -0.98 -2.21
CA GLY A 42 4.92 -2.22 -2.94
C GLY A 42 6.18 -3.08 -3.08
N SER A 43 7.31 -2.46 -3.43
CA SER A 43 8.61 -3.15 -3.58
C SER A 43 9.07 -3.82 -2.29
N VAL A 44 8.98 -3.14 -1.15
CA VAL A 44 9.40 -3.71 0.14
C VAL A 44 8.49 -4.87 0.57
N ILE A 45 7.16 -4.72 0.43
CA ILE A 45 6.21 -5.80 0.75
C ILE A 45 6.47 -7.02 -0.16
N LYS A 46 6.73 -6.80 -1.45
CA LYS A 46 7.10 -7.85 -2.41
C LYS A 46 8.41 -8.54 -2.02
N ASN A 47 9.45 -7.78 -1.66
CA ASN A 47 10.76 -8.34 -1.26
C ASN A 47 10.68 -9.17 0.02
N LYS A 48 9.74 -8.87 0.93
CA LYS A 48 9.45 -9.69 2.11
C LYS A 48 8.49 -10.85 1.84
N SER A 49 8.13 -11.11 0.58
CA SER A 49 7.18 -12.15 0.17
C SER A 49 5.81 -12.02 0.85
N LEU A 50 5.42 -10.79 1.22
CA LEU A 50 4.14 -10.51 1.88
C LEU A 50 3.00 -10.23 0.88
N GLN A 51 3.35 -10.02 -0.39
CA GLN A 51 2.41 -9.71 -1.47
C GLN A 51 2.76 -10.52 -2.72
N LEU A 52 1.80 -11.33 -3.20
CA LEU A 52 1.94 -12.08 -4.45
C LEU A 52 1.59 -11.26 -5.70
N ILE A 53 0.65 -10.32 -5.56
CA ILE A 53 0.16 -9.47 -6.66
C ILE A 53 0.28 -8.02 -6.25
N GLU A 54 0.88 -7.21 -7.12
CA GLU A 54 1.02 -5.77 -6.92
C GLU A 54 -0.33 -5.08 -6.66
N SER A 55 -0.29 -4.01 -5.87
CA SER A 55 -1.47 -3.15 -5.67
C SER A 55 -1.59 -2.17 -6.84
N PRO A 56 -2.81 -1.72 -7.22
CA PRO A 56 -2.98 -0.67 -8.21
C PRO A 56 -2.34 0.67 -7.81
N PHE A 57 -1.95 0.84 -6.55
CA PHE A 57 -1.19 2.00 -6.06
C PHE A 57 0.33 1.86 -6.22
N ASN A 58 0.84 0.63 -6.43
CA ASN A 58 2.26 0.40 -6.65
C ASN A 58 2.70 1.11 -7.93
N ASN A 59 3.91 1.67 -7.94
CA ASN A 59 4.50 2.36 -9.10
C ASN A 59 3.82 3.70 -9.49
N PHE A 60 3.08 4.30 -8.55
CA PHE A 60 2.52 5.65 -8.70
C PHE A 60 2.97 6.56 -7.58
N GLY A 61 3.44 7.75 -7.92
CA GLY A 61 3.66 8.83 -6.96
C GLY A 61 2.37 9.59 -6.74
N PHE A 62 1.97 9.77 -5.48
CA PHE A 62 0.95 10.74 -5.09
C PHE A 62 1.60 11.76 -4.16
N GLN A 63 1.39 13.04 -4.44
CA GLN A 63 1.97 14.12 -3.64
C GLN A 63 1.30 14.22 -2.26
N ILE A 64 0.00 13.96 -2.22
CA ILE A 64 -0.82 13.96 -1.00
C ILE A 64 -1.54 12.62 -0.85
N TRP A 65 -1.57 12.09 0.38
CA TRP A 65 -2.23 10.81 0.66
C TRP A 65 -3.76 10.89 0.56
N GLU A 66 -4.33 12.09 0.61
CA GLU A 66 -5.74 12.36 0.31
C GLU A 66 -6.15 11.86 -1.09
N ASN A 67 -5.23 11.84 -2.06
CA ASN A 67 -5.51 11.28 -3.38
C ASN A 67 -5.83 9.78 -3.30
N VAL A 68 -5.18 9.04 -2.40
CA VAL A 68 -5.51 7.62 -2.15
C VAL A 68 -6.94 7.50 -1.61
N ILE A 69 -7.34 8.39 -0.71
CA ILE A 69 -8.71 8.43 -0.16
C ILE A 69 -9.73 8.64 -1.29
N ASP A 70 -9.49 9.59 -2.19
CA ASP A 70 -10.41 9.88 -3.29
C ASP A 70 -10.47 8.75 -4.31
N ILE A 71 -9.32 8.14 -4.66
CA ILE A 71 -9.28 6.96 -5.53
C ILE A 71 -10.11 5.82 -4.95
N LEU A 72 -9.92 5.51 -3.66
CA LEU A 72 -10.66 4.44 -2.98
C LEU A 72 -12.16 4.77 -2.87
N LYS A 73 -12.51 6.00 -2.47
CA LYS A 73 -13.90 6.47 -2.35
C LYS A 73 -14.68 6.28 -3.65
N TYR A 74 -14.08 6.66 -4.77
CA TYR A 74 -14.70 6.56 -6.08
C TYR A 74 -14.42 5.24 -6.79
N ARG A 75 -13.87 4.24 -6.08
CA ARG A 75 -13.56 2.91 -6.61
C ARG A 75 -12.79 2.97 -7.94
N PHE A 76 -11.74 3.80 -7.98
CA PHE A 76 -10.88 4.00 -9.15
C PHE A 76 -11.61 4.54 -10.40
N LYS A 77 -12.80 5.14 -10.26
CA LYS A 77 -13.49 5.81 -11.37
C LYS A 77 -12.58 6.91 -11.94
N ASN A 78 -12.38 6.92 -13.25
CA ASN A 78 -11.46 7.84 -13.96
C ASN A 78 -9.97 7.71 -13.61
N TYR A 79 -9.57 6.74 -12.77
CA TYR A 79 -8.17 6.55 -12.40
C TYR A 79 -7.36 6.16 -13.64
N TRP A 80 -6.35 6.96 -14.00
CA TRP A 80 -5.58 6.83 -15.24
C TRP A 80 -6.46 6.81 -16.50
N ASN A 81 -7.47 7.67 -16.59
CA ASN A 81 -8.20 7.87 -17.85
C ASN A 81 -7.35 8.72 -18.80
N ILE A 82 -7.21 8.30 -20.06
CA ILE A 82 -6.35 8.96 -21.07
C ILE A 82 -6.67 10.45 -21.22
N SER A 83 -7.94 10.85 -21.06
CA SER A 83 -8.36 12.26 -21.14
C SER A 83 -7.81 13.14 -20.02
N ASN A 84 -7.35 12.53 -18.93
CA ASN A 84 -6.79 13.23 -17.76
C ASN A 84 -5.27 13.15 -17.73
N LEU A 85 -4.65 12.54 -18.75
CA LEU A 85 -3.21 12.32 -18.76
C LEU A 85 -2.45 13.48 -19.39
N TYR A 86 -1.35 13.85 -18.76
CA TYR A 86 -0.36 14.77 -19.30
C TYR A 86 1.00 14.07 -19.41
N ILE A 87 1.63 14.16 -20.57
CA ILE A 87 2.96 13.59 -20.83
C ILE A 87 4.00 14.66 -20.50
N GLY A 88 4.77 14.42 -19.45
CA GLY A 88 5.85 15.28 -19.00
C GLY A 88 7.11 15.17 -19.84
N GLN A 89 8.20 15.75 -19.32
CA GLN A 89 9.51 15.61 -19.92
C GLN A 89 10.06 14.18 -19.70
N PRO A 90 10.92 13.69 -20.60
CA PRO A 90 11.64 12.46 -20.35
C PRO A 90 12.55 12.61 -19.14
N ILE A 91 12.62 11.56 -18.32
CA ILE A 91 13.51 11.46 -17.18
C ILE A 91 14.34 10.17 -17.28
N THR A 92 15.51 10.19 -16.65
CA THR A 92 16.32 8.97 -16.49
C THR A 92 15.85 8.24 -15.24
N GLU A 93 15.29 7.05 -15.42
CA GLU A 93 15.00 6.15 -14.32
C GLU A 93 16.22 5.26 -14.04
N HIS A 94 16.62 5.21 -12.78
CA HIS A 94 17.66 4.30 -12.31
C HIS A 94 17.01 3.09 -11.65
N SER A 95 17.12 1.92 -12.27
CA SER A 95 16.71 0.67 -11.61
C SER A 95 17.72 0.34 -10.51
N CYS A 96 17.27 0.38 -9.26
CA CYS A 96 18.13 0.22 -8.08
C CYS A 96 18.86 -1.14 -8.04
N LYS A 97 18.32 -2.16 -8.71
CA LYS A 97 18.82 -3.55 -8.61
C LYS A 97 19.85 -3.92 -9.69
N TYR A 98 19.81 -3.26 -10.86
CA TYR A 98 20.61 -3.70 -12.01
C TYR A 98 21.53 -2.62 -12.59
N LYS A 99 21.52 -1.38 -12.04
CA LYS A 99 22.22 -0.22 -12.63
C LYS A 99 21.80 0.10 -14.07
N ASP A 100 20.75 -0.54 -14.55
CA ASP A 100 20.14 -0.23 -15.84
C ASP A 100 19.51 1.16 -15.75
N MET A 101 19.86 1.98 -16.74
CA MET A 101 19.26 3.29 -16.95
C MET A 101 18.34 3.18 -18.16
N ARG A 102 17.09 3.60 -17.98
CA ARG A 102 16.17 3.77 -19.10
C ARG A 102 15.60 5.17 -19.11
N GLN A 103 15.32 5.66 -20.30
CA GLN A 103 14.63 6.92 -20.50
C GLN A 103 13.12 6.64 -20.53
N ILE A 104 12.37 7.36 -19.72
CA ILE A 104 10.93 7.20 -19.60
C ILE A 104 10.25 8.57 -19.63
N TYR A 105 9.02 8.62 -20.11
CA TYR A 105 8.17 9.78 -19.89
C TYR A 105 7.54 9.72 -18.49
N GLN A 106 7.68 10.79 -17.73
CA GLN A 106 6.86 10.99 -16.55
C GLN A 106 5.43 11.36 -17.00
N VAL A 107 4.46 10.51 -16.68
CA VAL A 107 3.05 10.74 -17.07
C VAL A 107 2.24 11.06 -15.82
N TYR A 108 1.41 12.09 -15.90
CA TYR A 108 0.62 12.60 -14.78
C TYR A 108 -0.87 12.34 -15.02
N ASP A 109 -1.60 12.00 -13.95
CA ASP A 109 -3.07 11.99 -13.92
C ASP A 109 -3.55 13.23 -13.19
N SER A 110 -4.12 14.19 -13.93
CA SER A 110 -4.60 15.45 -13.39
C SER A 110 -5.83 15.30 -12.51
N HIS A 111 -6.58 14.20 -12.61
CA HIS A 111 -7.79 13.99 -11.83
C HIS A 111 -7.49 13.62 -10.38
N TYR A 112 -6.46 12.81 -10.17
CA TYR A 112 -6.04 12.35 -8.84
C TYR A 112 -4.67 12.88 -8.43
N ALA A 113 -4.14 13.89 -9.12
CA ALA A 113 -2.82 14.47 -8.88
C ALA A 113 -1.74 13.41 -8.62
N GLY A 114 -1.77 12.37 -9.44
CA GLY A 114 -0.85 11.24 -9.41
C GLY A 114 0.11 11.29 -10.58
N TYR A 115 1.19 10.52 -10.50
CA TYR A 115 2.10 10.36 -11.63
C TYR A 115 2.75 8.98 -11.65
N SER A 116 3.29 8.63 -12.81
CA SER A 116 4.02 7.39 -13.02
C SER A 116 5.35 7.65 -13.69
N ASN A 117 6.39 7.00 -13.14
CA ASN A 117 7.76 7.04 -13.62
C ASN A 117 8.25 5.61 -13.93
N HIS A 118 7.38 4.73 -14.43
CA HIS A 118 7.75 3.31 -14.61
C HIS A 118 7.23 2.65 -15.90
N HIS A 119 6.23 3.23 -16.57
CA HIS A 119 5.42 2.47 -17.55
C HIS A 119 5.55 2.94 -19.01
N PHE A 120 6.20 4.09 -19.26
CA PHE A 120 6.19 4.73 -20.58
C PHE A 120 7.62 4.98 -21.07
N ASP A 121 8.27 3.95 -21.57
CA ASP A 121 9.61 4.04 -22.16
C ASP A 121 9.60 4.98 -23.39
N VAL A 122 10.60 5.83 -23.53
CA VAL A 122 10.72 6.77 -24.66
C VAL A 122 11.00 6.06 -25.99
N SER A 123 11.50 4.81 -25.95
CA SER A 123 11.71 4.00 -27.15
C SER A 123 10.39 3.56 -27.80
N ASP A 124 9.34 3.38 -27.01
CA ASP A 124 8.01 2.93 -27.47
C ASP A 124 6.97 4.06 -27.57
N ASN A 125 7.21 5.18 -26.88
CA ASN A 125 6.27 6.29 -26.73
C ASN A 125 6.87 7.60 -27.25
N SER A 126 6.04 8.63 -27.39
CA SER A 126 6.48 9.98 -27.71
C SER A 126 5.84 10.99 -26.76
N GLN A 127 6.33 12.23 -26.78
CA GLN A 127 5.78 13.32 -25.97
C GLN A 127 4.33 13.70 -26.31
N THR A 128 3.80 13.20 -27.44
CA THR A 128 2.43 13.46 -27.89
C THR A 128 1.57 12.19 -27.96
N ASN A 129 2.17 11.00 -27.83
CA ASN A 129 1.46 9.74 -27.99
C ASN A 129 2.03 8.65 -27.06
N LEU A 130 1.14 8.05 -26.25
CA LEU A 130 1.46 6.90 -25.40
C LEU A 130 1.04 5.61 -26.11
N THR A 131 1.84 5.11 -27.04
CA THR A 131 1.58 3.87 -27.78
C THR A 131 1.31 2.68 -26.86
N THR A 132 2.00 2.60 -25.71
CA THR A 132 1.84 1.51 -24.73
C THR A 132 0.67 1.69 -23.76
N TYR A 133 -0.09 2.80 -23.86
CA TYR A 133 -1.15 3.12 -22.91
C TYR A 133 -2.25 2.05 -22.84
N THR A 134 -2.66 1.45 -23.96
CA THR A 134 -3.71 0.43 -23.96
C THR A 134 -3.32 -0.78 -23.11
N SER A 135 -2.07 -1.24 -23.25
CA SER A 135 -1.53 -2.35 -22.45
C SER A 135 -1.41 -1.98 -20.98
N PHE A 136 -0.85 -0.80 -20.68
CA PHE A 136 -0.79 -0.25 -19.33
C PHE A 136 -2.17 -0.19 -18.67
N LYS A 137 -3.17 0.36 -19.37
CA LYS A 137 -4.52 0.54 -18.86
C LYS A 137 -5.20 -0.79 -18.59
N THR A 138 -4.94 -1.79 -19.43
CA THR A 138 -5.45 -3.16 -19.25
C THR A 138 -4.86 -3.79 -18.00
N ARG A 139 -3.53 -3.68 -17.80
CA ARG A 139 -2.86 -4.13 -16.56
C ARG A 139 -3.43 -3.42 -15.34
N GLN A 140 -3.59 -2.09 -15.38
CA GLN A 140 -4.16 -1.33 -14.27
C GLN A 140 -5.59 -1.78 -13.92
N LYS A 141 -6.45 -2.01 -14.92
CA LYS A 141 -7.81 -2.55 -14.66
C LYS A 141 -7.75 -3.89 -13.95
N LEU A 142 -6.90 -4.80 -14.41
CA LEU A 142 -6.71 -6.10 -13.77
C LEU A 142 -6.26 -5.96 -12.31
N LEU A 143 -5.27 -5.11 -12.04
CA LEU A 143 -4.79 -4.85 -10.67
C LEU A 143 -5.88 -4.29 -9.77
N ILE A 144 -6.72 -3.38 -10.29
CA ILE A 144 -7.88 -2.83 -9.57
C ILE A 144 -8.90 -3.93 -9.26
N ASP A 145 -9.25 -4.75 -10.25
CA ASP A 145 -10.24 -5.82 -10.09
C ASP A 145 -9.76 -6.85 -9.06
N VAL A 146 -8.49 -7.27 -9.12
CA VAL A 146 -7.87 -8.15 -8.13
C VAL A 146 -7.87 -7.51 -6.75
N PHE A 147 -7.45 -6.25 -6.62
CA PHE A 147 -7.41 -5.54 -5.34
C PHE A 147 -8.80 -5.45 -4.69
N LEU A 148 -9.82 -5.07 -5.47
CA LEU A 148 -11.19 -4.97 -4.99
C LEU A 148 -11.75 -6.36 -4.62
N LYS A 149 -11.43 -7.39 -5.41
CA LYS A 149 -11.85 -8.76 -5.11
C LYS A 149 -11.20 -9.30 -3.86
N GLN A 150 -9.89 -9.10 -3.65
CA GLN A 150 -9.20 -9.41 -2.40
C GLN A 150 -9.89 -8.72 -1.21
N CYS A 151 -10.18 -7.43 -1.34
CA CYS A 151 -10.93 -6.68 -0.33
C CYS A 151 -12.33 -7.24 -0.05
N GLN A 152 -12.96 -7.95 -0.99
CA GLN A 152 -14.27 -8.55 -0.77
C GLN A 152 -14.19 -9.96 -0.18
N VAL A 153 -13.28 -10.81 -0.69
CA VAL A 153 -13.31 -12.25 -0.38
C VAL A 153 -12.47 -12.61 0.83
N MET A 154 -11.30 -11.97 1.00
CA MET A 154 -10.39 -12.28 2.11
C MET A 154 -11.04 -11.95 3.45
N ASN A 155 -10.81 -12.76 4.48
CA ASN A 155 -11.41 -12.57 5.80
C ASN A 155 -10.67 -11.50 6.60
N TYR A 156 -9.34 -11.49 6.55
CA TYR A 156 -8.53 -10.51 7.27
C TYR A 156 -7.41 -9.94 6.39
N VAL A 157 -7.40 -8.62 6.20
CA VAL A 157 -6.47 -7.92 5.30
C VAL A 157 -5.63 -6.91 6.06
N CYS A 158 -4.32 -6.88 5.81
CA CYS A 158 -3.43 -5.82 6.28
C CYS A 158 -3.21 -4.80 5.16
N PHE A 159 -3.66 -3.57 5.36
CA PHE A 159 -3.31 -2.43 4.51
C PHE A 159 -2.02 -1.79 5.01
N VAL A 160 -1.11 -1.43 4.10
CA VAL A 160 0.16 -0.77 4.42
C VAL A 160 0.19 0.59 3.73
N LEU A 161 0.31 1.66 4.52
CA LEU A 161 0.35 3.04 4.02
C LEU A 161 1.49 3.80 4.69
N LYS A 162 2.31 4.47 3.88
CA LYS A 162 3.29 5.45 4.34
C LYS A 162 2.77 6.85 3.99
N ALA A 163 2.33 7.61 5.00
CA ALA A 163 1.95 9.00 4.83
C ALA A 163 3.21 9.85 4.70
N MET A 164 3.31 10.65 3.65
CA MET A 164 4.53 11.44 3.38
C MET A 164 4.53 12.75 4.16
N SER A 165 5.70 13.41 4.21
CA SER A 165 5.83 14.81 4.56
C SER A 165 6.65 15.55 3.53
N THR A 166 5.97 16.35 2.72
CA THR A 166 6.57 17.57 2.20
C THR A 166 6.12 18.67 3.15
N LYS A 167 7.05 19.55 3.56
CA LYS A 167 6.93 20.52 4.67
C LYS A 167 5.72 21.49 4.63
N THR A 168 4.83 21.38 3.65
CA THR A 168 3.65 22.26 3.48
C THR A 168 2.31 21.54 3.29
N GLU A 169 2.24 20.25 2.95
CA GLU A 169 1.00 19.66 2.38
C GLU A 169 0.67 18.24 2.84
N THR A 170 1.03 17.86 4.07
CA THR A 170 0.78 16.50 4.56
C THR A 170 0.37 16.49 6.02
N GLN A 171 -0.57 17.34 6.40
CA GLN A 171 -1.19 17.17 7.70
C GLN A 171 -2.01 15.87 7.65
N VAL A 172 -1.67 14.91 8.50
CA VAL A 172 -2.60 13.81 8.79
C VAL A 172 -3.72 14.44 9.61
N SER A 173 -4.77 14.88 8.93
CA SER A 173 -5.90 15.50 9.59
C SER A 173 -6.81 14.43 10.19
N GLU A 174 -7.48 14.78 11.30
CA GLU A 174 -8.51 13.92 11.89
C GLU A 174 -9.57 13.51 10.87
N LYS A 175 -10.01 14.48 10.06
CA LYS A 175 -11.02 14.29 9.02
C LYS A 175 -10.58 13.23 8.00
N ASP A 176 -9.35 13.30 7.52
CA ASP A 176 -8.87 12.40 6.48
C ASP A 176 -8.59 11.00 7.02
N LEU A 177 -8.10 10.89 8.26
CA LEU A 177 -7.85 9.58 8.89
C LEU A 177 -9.16 8.83 9.15
N VAL A 178 -10.16 9.53 9.70
CA VAL A 178 -11.51 8.98 9.89
C VAL A 178 -12.13 8.60 8.54
N ARG A 179 -11.97 9.46 7.52
CA ARG A 179 -12.51 9.20 6.18
C ARG A 179 -11.85 7.99 5.52
N LEU A 180 -10.53 7.84 5.60
CA LEU A 180 -9.82 6.65 5.10
C LEU A 180 -10.32 5.40 5.80
N TYR A 181 -10.41 5.43 7.14
CA TYR A 181 -10.91 4.30 7.92
C TYR A 181 -12.31 3.86 7.49
N GLN A 182 -13.24 4.82 7.33
CA GLN A 182 -14.60 4.54 6.86
C GLN A 182 -14.64 3.95 5.45
N ILE A 183 -13.80 4.43 4.55
CA ILE A 183 -13.71 3.91 3.18
C ILE A 183 -13.15 2.49 3.17
N LEU A 184 -12.11 2.20 3.97
CA LEU A 184 -11.58 0.85 4.09
C LEU A 184 -12.62 -0.11 4.66
N LYS A 185 -13.34 0.29 5.71
CA LYS A 185 -14.46 -0.49 6.27
C LYS A 185 -15.55 -0.75 5.24
N TYR A 186 -15.92 0.25 4.44
CA TYR A 186 -16.89 0.11 3.36
C TYR A 186 -16.42 -0.84 2.24
N ILE A 187 -15.17 -0.69 1.79
CA ILE A 187 -14.58 -1.55 0.74
C ILE A 187 -14.46 -3.00 1.23
N ARG A 188 -14.17 -3.19 2.52
CA ARG A 188 -14.12 -4.49 3.19
C ARG A 188 -15.49 -5.07 3.54
N GLN A 189 -16.59 -4.33 3.34
CA GLN A 189 -17.95 -4.76 3.72
C GLN A 189 -18.01 -5.21 5.18
N ASP A 190 -17.45 -4.39 6.08
CA ASP A 190 -17.33 -4.65 7.52
C ASP A 190 -16.51 -5.89 7.91
N LYS A 191 -15.83 -6.55 6.96
CA LYS A 191 -14.86 -7.60 7.29
C LYS A 191 -13.64 -7.01 8.02
N PRO A 192 -13.02 -7.78 8.92
CA PRO A 192 -11.82 -7.36 9.62
C PRO A 192 -10.70 -6.88 8.68
N PHE A 193 -9.98 -5.85 9.12
CA PHE A 193 -8.75 -5.40 8.50
C PHE A 193 -7.83 -4.79 9.56
N GLN A 194 -6.57 -4.57 9.21
CA GLN A 194 -5.64 -3.72 9.94
C GLN A 194 -5.07 -2.69 8.97
N LEU A 195 -4.91 -1.44 9.40
CA LEU A 195 -4.16 -0.44 8.66
C LEU A 195 -2.84 -0.17 9.40
N ARG A 196 -1.72 -0.51 8.78
CA ARG A 196 -0.39 -0.09 9.23
C ARG A 196 -0.08 1.25 8.58
N LEU A 197 -0.11 2.30 9.39
CA LEU A 197 0.11 3.67 8.97
C LEU A 197 1.47 4.14 9.50
N SER A 198 2.39 4.47 8.60
CA SER A 198 3.66 5.09 8.97
C SER A 198 3.58 6.60 8.72
N VAL A 199 3.92 7.41 9.73
CA VAL A 199 3.91 8.88 9.70
C VAL A 199 5.28 9.47 10.06
N PRO A 200 5.57 10.74 9.70
CA PRO A 200 6.74 11.44 10.22
C PRO A 200 6.73 11.49 11.75
N PRO A 201 7.88 11.52 12.45
CA PRO A 201 7.93 11.45 13.91
C PRO A 201 7.22 12.65 14.58
N LEU A 202 7.30 13.82 13.94
CA LEU A 202 6.62 15.04 14.38
C LEU A 202 5.08 14.95 14.38
N LEU A 203 4.51 13.98 13.66
CA LEU A 203 3.05 13.77 13.58
C LEU A 203 2.58 12.56 14.39
N TYR A 204 3.49 11.82 15.04
CA TYR A 204 3.13 10.57 15.70
C TYR A 204 2.13 10.77 16.84
N GLU A 205 2.45 11.64 17.81
CA GLU A 205 1.59 11.88 18.98
C GLU A 205 0.22 12.43 18.59
N SER A 206 0.15 13.44 17.72
CA SER A 206 -1.13 14.00 17.27
C SER A 206 -1.96 13.00 16.46
N THR A 207 -1.32 12.14 15.67
CA THR A 207 -2.03 11.07 14.96
C THR A 207 -2.54 10.00 15.92
N LEU A 208 -1.76 9.66 16.94
CA LEU A 208 -2.15 8.70 17.98
C LEU A 208 -3.36 9.21 18.79
N GLU A 209 -3.36 10.50 19.17
CA GLU A 209 -4.50 11.14 19.83
C GLU A 209 -5.78 11.05 18.98
N ILE A 210 -5.68 11.29 17.66
CA ILE A 210 -6.81 11.14 16.73
C ILE A 210 -7.35 9.70 16.73
N ILE A 211 -6.45 8.71 16.66
CA ILE A 211 -6.80 7.28 16.65
C ILE A 211 -7.55 6.90 17.93
N ILE A 212 -7.04 7.31 19.10
CA ILE A 212 -7.64 7.02 20.40
C ILE A 212 -9.00 7.72 20.52
N LYS A 213 -9.05 9.03 20.23
CA LYS A 213 -10.26 9.86 20.31
C LYS A 213 -11.41 9.29 19.46
N ASN A 214 -11.09 8.78 18.27
CA ASN A 214 -12.08 8.28 17.32
C ASN A 214 -12.28 6.74 17.38
N ASN A 215 -11.64 6.05 18.33
CA ASN A 215 -11.71 4.60 18.49
C ASN A 215 -11.35 3.83 17.20
N LEU A 216 -10.30 4.26 16.50
CA LEU A 216 -9.83 3.66 15.24
C LEU A 216 -8.88 2.46 15.50
N LEU A 217 -9.34 1.48 16.28
CA LEU A 217 -8.51 0.42 16.88
C LEU A 217 -7.81 -0.50 15.86
N ASP A 218 -8.27 -0.53 14.61
CA ASP A 218 -7.65 -1.32 13.55
C ASP A 218 -6.40 -0.64 12.96
N ILE A 219 -6.08 0.59 13.39
CA ILE A 219 -4.90 1.33 12.92
C ILE A 219 -3.72 1.06 13.85
N ARG A 220 -2.62 0.55 13.29
CA ARG A 220 -1.31 0.49 13.94
C ARG A 220 -0.43 1.61 13.40
N LEU A 221 0.03 2.46 14.30
CA LEU A 221 0.84 3.63 13.95
C LEU A 221 2.34 3.32 14.06
N PHE A 222 3.10 3.77 13.08
CA PHE A 222 4.55 3.64 13.00
C PHE A 222 5.18 4.97 12.63
N THR A 223 6.48 5.09 12.81
CA THR A 223 7.24 6.27 12.36
C THR A 223 8.13 5.94 11.17
N TRP A 224 8.45 6.96 10.38
CA TRP A 224 9.54 6.93 9.41
C TRP A 224 10.34 8.23 9.49
N THR A 225 11.63 8.14 9.23
CA THR A 225 12.62 9.23 9.27
C THR A 225 13.15 9.56 7.89
N GLN A 226 13.17 8.59 6.97
CA GLN A 226 13.61 8.79 5.59
C GLN A 226 12.45 8.77 4.60
N GLN A 227 12.35 9.82 3.78
CA GLN A 227 11.32 9.92 2.74
C GLN A 227 11.47 8.78 1.73
N TRP A 228 12.71 8.49 1.31
CA TRP A 228 13.08 7.39 0.43
C TRP A 228 13.95 6.39 1.19
N ASN A 229 13.46 5.16 1.35
CA ASN A 229 14.14 4.12 2.12
C ASN A 229 14.03 2.75 1.42
N TYR A 230 14.83 2.59 0.36
CA TYR A 230 14.82 1.38 -0.47
C TYR A 230 15.37 0.14 0.25
N ASP A 231 16.00 0.31 1.41
CA ASP A 231 16.48 -0.79 2.22
C ASP A 231 15.31 -1.45 2.96
N ALA A 232 14.83 -2.56 2.41
CA ALA A 232 13.77 -3.38 2.99
C ALA A 232 14.11 -3.91 4.39
N ASP A 233 15.38 -3.88 4.79
CA ASP A 233 15.87 -4.33 6.10
C ASP A 233 16.20 -3.19 7.06
N SER A 234 15.87 -1.96 6.70
CA SER A 234 15.90 -0.84 7.64
C SER A 234 14.93 -1.06 8.81
N ASP A 235 15.26 -0.45 9.95
CA ASP A 235 14.50 -0.61 11.20
C ASP A 235 13.04 -0.16 11.07
N GLU A 236 12.77 0.83 10.20
CA GLU A 236 11.42 1.31 9.89
C GLU A 236 10.55 0.20 9.28
N TRP A 237 11.07 -0.51 8.27
CA TRP A 237 10.33 -1.58 7.61
C TRP A 237 10.26 -2.85 8.46
N LYS A 238 11.31 -3.15 9.23
CA LYS A 238 11.26 -4.23 10.21
C LYS A 238 10.17 -3.97 11.23
N SER A 239 10.18 -2.80 11.88
CA SER A 239 9.14 -2.39 12.83
C SER A 239 7.74 -2.50 12.21
N MET A 240 7.58 -1.99 10.99
CA MET A 240 6.28 -1.97 10.30
C MET A 240 5.81 -3.33 9.76
N LEU A 241 6.67 -4.33 9.53
CA LEU A 241 6.27 -5.55 8.79
C LEU A 241 6.65 -6.87 9.48
N GLN A 242 7.54 -6.89 10.48
CA GLN A 242 8.14 -8.13 11.02
C GLN A 242 7.16 -9.10 11.68
N ASP A 243 6.07 -8.61 12.25
CA ASP A 243 5.06 -9.42 12.95
C ASP A 243 3.88 -9.79 12.05
N ILE A 244 3.93 -9.47 10.75
CA ILE A 244 2.92 -9.91 9.79
C ILE A 244 3.13 -11.39 9.49
N GLN A 245 2.13 -12.20 9.80
CA GLN A 245 2.04 -13.60 9.40
C GLN A 245 0.96 -13.75 8.34
N LEU A 246 1.27 -14.41 7.23
CA LEU A 246 0.30 -14.76 6.21
C LEU A 246 -0.38 -16.10 6.52
N SER A 247 -1.63 -16.25 6.09
CA SER A 247 -2.34 -17.52 6.15
C SER A 247 -1.63 -18.58 5.29
N SER A 248 -1.67 -19.84 5.72
CA SER A 248 -1.06 -20.95 4.98
C SER A 248 -1.71 -21.22 3.62
N ASN A 249 -2.94 -20.75 3.42
CA ASN A 249 -3.69 -20.85 2.17
C ASN A 249 -3.61 -19.57 1.30
N HIS A 250 -2.79 -18.57 1.69
CA HIS A 250 -2.68 -17.29 0.99
C HIS A 250 -2.55 -17.44 -0.53
N GLN A 251 -1.61 -18.26 -1.00
CA GLN A 251 -1.39 -18.47 -2.43
C GLN A 251 -2.62 -19.04 -3.14
N GLN A 252 -3.25 -20.07 -2.57
CA GLN A 252 -4.44 -20.70 -3.15
C GLN A 252 -5.62 -19.72 -3.23
N GLN A 253 -5.81 -18.88 -2.21
CA GLN A 253 -6.86 -17.86 -2.22
C GLN A 253 -6.61 -16.83 -3.33
N ILE A 254 -5.36 -16.47 -3.58
CA ILE A 254 -4.97 -15.53 -4.63
C ILE A 254 -5.18 -16.14 -6.03
N GLU A 255 -4.79 -17.39 -6.23
CA GLU A 255 -5.02 -18.14 -7.47
C GLU A 255 -6.52 -18.21 -7.80
N GLN A 256 -7.36 -18.53 -6.81
CA GLN A 256 -8.83 -18.55 -6.97
C GLN A 256 -9.40 -17.17 -7.36
N ILE A 257 -8.86 -16.08 -6.80
CA ILE A 257 -9.29 -14.72 -7.17
C ILE A 257 -8.98 -14.41 -8.63
N ILE A 258 -7.83 -14.86 -9.12
CA ILE A 258 -7.42 -14.63 -10.51
C ILE A 258 -8.25 -15.49 -11.47
N ASP A 259 -8.42 -16.78 -11.17
CA ASP A 259 -9.15 -17.71 -12.04
C ASP A 259 -10.62 -17.28 -12.24
N ILE A 260 -11.26 -16.72 -11.20
CA ILE A 260 -12.63 -16.16 -11.28
C ILE A 260 -12.74 -15.03 -12.32
N ASN A 261 -11.65 -14.33 -12.63
CA ASN A 261 -11.63 -13.27 -13.63
C ASN A 261 -11.38 -13.78 -15.06
N ASN A 262 -11.48 -15.10 -15.31
CA ASN A 262 -11.22 -15.77 -16.60
C ASN A 262 -9.82 -15.47 -17.17
N LEU A 263 -8.86 -15.20 -16.30
CA LEU A 263 -7.47 -15.03 -16.67
C LEU A 263 -6.69 -16.16 -16.02
N PRO A 264 -5.99 -17.02 -16.78
CA PRO A 264 -5.17 -18.05 -16.17
C PRO A 264 -4.14 -17.42 -15.25
N PHE A 265 -3.96 -17.96 -14.03
CA PHE A 265 -2.97 -17.46 -13.07
C PHE A 265 -1.58 -17.26 -13.67
N SER A 266 -1.13 -18.20 -14.51
CA SER A 266 0.15 -18.11 -15.23
C SER A 266 0.22 -16.93 -16.20
N THR A 267 -0.90 -16.57 -16.85
CA THR A 267 -1.01 -15.40 -17.71
C THR A 267 -0.92 -14.12 -16.90
N VAL A 268 -1.62 -14.04 -15.77
CA VAL A 268 -1.55 -12.87 -14.87
C VAL A 268 -0.16 -12.72 -14.27
N GLN A 269 0.47 -13.80 -13.85
CA GLN A 269 1.82 -13.76 -13.28
C GLN A 269 2.88 -13.35 -14.32
N LEU A 270 2.72 -13.73 -15.59
CA LEU A 270 3.56 -13.25 -16.68
C LEU A 270 3.31 -11.76 -16.97
N TYR A 271 2.05 -11.31 -17.03
CA TYR A 271 1.69 -9.91 -17.26
C TYR A 271 2.05 -8.95 -16.12
N LEU A 272 2.15 -9.46 -14.89
CA LEU A 272 2.47 -8.67 -13.69
C LEU A 272 3.96 -8.68 -13.34
N ASN A 273 4.73 -9.67 -13.80
CA ASN A 273 6.17 -9.72 -13.58
C ASN A 273 7.02 -9.26 -14.78
N SER A 274 6.40 -9.04 -15.94
CA SER A 274 6.97 -8.25 -17.06
C SER A 274 6.84 -6.76 -16.80
#